data_AF-A0A8S3DIQ8-F1
#
_entry.id   AF-A0A8S3DIQ8-F1
#
_cell.length_a   1.000
_cell.length_b   1.000
_cell.length_c   1.000
_cell.angle_alpha   90.00
_cell.angle_beta   90.00
_cell.angle_gamma   90.00
#
_symmetry.space_group_name_H-M   'P 1'
#
loop_
_entity.id
_entity.type
_entity.pdbx_description
1 polymer ?
#
loop_
_entity_poly.entity_id
_entity_poly.type
_entity_poly.pdbx_seq_one_letter_code
_entity_poly.pdbx_strand_id
1 'polypeptide(L)' 'EGGKHVDYITEQICPKLVEQIKKKSKAAAENLKPAQVKNHLFLFVNCLIENPEFESQAKKQLATEKKNFGSTCLIKSDEN' A
#
# COMPACT_ATOMS: atom_id res chain seq x y z
N GLU A 1 13.81 -3.05 3.14
CA GLU A 1 12.80 -4.13 3.13
C GLU A 1 11.56 -3.63 3.85
N GLY A 2 10.38 -4.11 3.48
CA GLY A 2 9.09 -3.65 4.01
C GLY A 2 8.29 -4.84 4.52
N GLY A 3 7.34 -5.31 3.71
CA GLY A 3 6.56 -6.52 4.00
C GLY A 3 5.06 -6.26 3.94
N LYS A 4 4.30 -7.19 4.50
CA LYS A 4 2.83 -7.24 4.34
C LYS A 4 2.10 -5.96 4.76
N HIS A 5 2.62 -5.24 5.76
CA HIS A 5 2.05 -3.97 6.21
C HIS A 5 2.20 -2.84 5.16
N VAL A 6 3.36 -2.73 4.51
CA VAL A 6 3.58 -1.78 3.41
C VAL A 6 2.74 -2.16 2.20
N ASP A 7 2.71 -3.44 1.85
CA ASP A 7 1.90 -3.92 0.74
C ASP A 7 0.41 -3.65 0.97
N TYR A 8 -0.11 -3.93 2.18
CA TYR A 8 -1.49 -3.63 2.55
C TYR A 8 -1.90 -2.17 2.33
N ILE A 9 -1.00 -1.21 2.59
CA ILE A 9 -1.27 0.21 2.36
C ILE A 9 -1.12 0.58 0.88
N THR A 10 -0.05 0.13 0.22
CA THR A 10 0.17 0.45 -1.21
C THR A 10 -0.90 -0.16 -2.12
N GLU A 11 -1.42 -1.35 -1.81
CA GLU A 11 -2.52 -2.00 -2.53
C GLU A 11 -3.84 -1.23 -2.41
N GLN A 12 -4.02 -0.41 -1.38
CA GLN A 12 -5.19 0.46 -1.25
C GLN A 12 -5.02 1.79 -1.99
N ILE A 13 -3.81 2.35 -1.98
CA ILE A 13 -3.53 3.68 -2.54
C ILE A 13 -3.34 3.62 -4.05
N CYS A 14 -2.53 2.70 -4.56
CA CYS A 14 -2.13 2.67 -5.97
C CYS A 14 -3.33 2.55 -6.93
N PRO A 15 -4.32 1.65 -6.74
CA PRO A 15 -5.46 1.54 -7.65
C PRO A 15 -6.32 2.81 -7.67
N LYS A 16 -6.55 3.43 -6.51
CA LYS A 16 -7.33 4.67 -6.38
C LYS A 16 -6.67 5.83 -7.10
N LEU A 17 -5.35 5.98 -6.94
CA LEU A 17 -4.59 7.00 -7.65
C LEU A 17 -4.60 6.78 -9.16
N VAL A 18 -4.47 5.53 -9.63
CA VAL A 18 -4.61 5.21 -11.06
C VAL A 18 -5.97 5.68 -11.57
N GLU A 19 -7.07 5.35 -10.88
CA GLU A 19 -8.41 5.78 -11.28
C GLU A 19 -8.55 7.31 -11.34
N GLN A 20 -8.05 8.02 -10.32
CA GLN A 20 -8.11 9.49 -10.30
C GLN A 20 -7.28 10.13 -11.42
N ILE A 21 -6.08 9.61 -11.71
CA ILE A 21 -5.23 10.12 -12.79
C ILE A 21 -5.89 9.87 -14.15
N LYS A 22 -6.49 8.69 -14.34
CA LYS A 22 -7.25 8.34 -15.57
C LYS A 22 -8.41 9.31 -15.81
N LYS A 23 -9.13 9.74 -14.76
CA LYS A 23 -10.19 10.75 -14.86
C LYS A 23 -9.67 12.13 -15.25
N LYS A 24 -8.46 12.50 -14.81
CA LYS A 24 -7.87 13.83 -15.07
C LYS A 24 -7.12 13.93 -16.40
N SER A 25 -6.59 12.84 -16.95
CA SER A 25 -5.79 12.86 -18.18
C SER A 25 -6.07 11.66 -19.08
N LYS A 26 -6.62 11.93 -20.28
CA LYS A 26 -6.85 10.91 -21.32
C LYS A 26 -5.55 10.30 -21.84
N ALA A 27 -4.47 11.07 -21.93
CA ALA A 27 -3.17 10.58 -22.40
C ALA A 27 -2.49 9.62 -21.41
N ALA A 28 -2.66 9.84 -20.11
CA ALA A 28 -2.20 8.91 -19.08
C ALA A 28 -3.11 7.67 -18.96
N ALA A 29 -4.30 7.68 -19.57
CA ALA A 29 -5.32 6.69 -19.30
C ALA A 29 -5.05 5.32 -19.91
N GLU A 30 -4.36 5.26 -21.04
CA GLU A 30 -4.21 4.02 -21.80
C GLU A 30 -3.13 3.09 -21.25
N ASN A 31 -2.13 3.61 -20.53
CA ASN A 31 -0.94 2.81 -20.17
C ASN A 31 -0.54 2.84 -18.69
N LEU A 32 -1.23 3.60 -17.83
CA LEU A 32 -0.84 3.71 -16.42
C LEU A 32 -1.19 2.45 -15.62
N LYS A 33 -0.14 1.74 -15.16
CA LYS A 33 -0.25 0.55 -14.30
C LYS A 33 -0.01 0.90 -12.82
N PRO A 34 -0.64 0.21 -11.85
CA PRO A 34 -0.41 0.43 -10.43
C PRO A 34 1.06 0.32 -10.00
N ALA A 35 1.85 -0.54 -10.65
CA ALA A 35 3.29 -0.67 -10.39
C ALA A 35 4.07 0.62 -10.70
N GLN A 36 3.68 1.35 -11.76
CA GLN A 36 4.31 2.65 -12.07
C GLN A 36 3.98 3.67 -10.99
N VAL A 37 2.74 3.69 -10.49
CA VAL A 37 2.36 4.56 -9.37
C VAL A 37 3.16 4.18 -8.11
N LYS A 38 3.28 2.89 -7.78
CA LYS A 38 4.07 2.41 -6.63
C LYS A 38 5.52 2.92 -6.67
N ASN A 39 6.14 2.96 -7.86
CA ASN A 39 7.51 3.44 -8.03
C ASN A 39 7.68 4.96 -7.84
N HIS A 40 6.59 5.74 -7.89
CA HIS A 40 6.60 7.19 -7.68
C HIS A 40 6.04 7.60 -6.31
N LEU A 41 5.80 6.63 -5.42
CA LEU A 41 5.32 6.89 -4.06
C LEU A 41 6.50 6.90 -3.08
N PHE A 42 6.46 7.85 -2.16
CA PHE A 42 7.29 7.81 -0.95
C PHE A 42 6.36 7.65 0.26
N LEU A 43 6.37 6.45 0.84
CA LEU A 43 5.42 6.03 1.87
C LEU A 43 6.14 5.81 3.20
N PHE A 44 5.60 6.42 4.25
CA PHE A 44 5.99 6.18 5.64
C PHE A 44 4.85 5.45 6.34
N VAL A 45 5.14 4.30 6.95
CA VAL A 45 4.17 3.53 7.73
C VAL A 45 4.75 3.31 9.11
N ASN A 46 4.02 3.78 10.13
CA ASN A 46 4.24 3.40 11.52
C ASN A 46 2.99 2.65 11.98
N CYS A 47 3.15 1.41 12.45
CA CYS A 47 2.04 0.56 12.83
C CYS A 47 2.39 -0.35 14.00
N LEU A 48 1.36 -0.75 14.76
CA LEU A 48 1.44 -1.75 15.80
C LEU A 48 0.73 -3.01 15.30
N ILE A 49 1.47 -4.12 15.26
CA ILE A 49 0.99 -5.41 14.77
C ILE A 49 0.98 -6.38 15.95
N GLU A 50 -0.15 -7.02 16.18
CA GLU A 50 -0.29 -8.03 17.22
C GLU A 50 0.47 -9.31 16.81
N ASN A 51 1.30 -9.84 17.71
CA ASN A 51 2.11 -11.05 17.51
C ASN A 51 2.82 -11.10 16.13
N PRO A 52 3.75 -10.16 15.86
CA PRO A 52 4.34 -10.02 14.53
C PRO A 52 5.28 -11.19 14.18
N GLU A 53 5.19 -11.63 12.93
CA GLU A 53 6.02 -12.65 12.30
C GLU A 53 6.88 -12.00 11.22
N PHE A 54 8.13 -12.43 11.12
CA PHE A 54 9.11 -11.88 10.19
C PHE A 54 9.79 -13.01 9.42
N GLU A 55 10.20 -12.73 8.18
CA GLU A 55 10.93 -13.70 7.33
C GLU A 55 12.25 -14.17 7.96
N SER A 56 12.86 -13.33 8.80
CA SER A 56 14.12 -13.63 9.48
C SER A 56 14.25 -12.91 10.82
N GLN A 57 15.24 -13.34 11.61
CA GLN A 57 15.54 -12.76 12.92
C GLN A 57 16.01 -11.30 12.85
N ALA A 58 16.50 -10.83 11.70
CA ALA A 58 16.82 -9.42 11.50
C ALA A 58 15.56 -8.53 11.46
N LYS A 59 14.37 -9.13 11.37
CA LYS A 59 13.04 -8.47 11.44
C LYS A 59 12.85 -7.30 10.47
N LYS A 60 13.52 -7.37 9.31
CA LYS A 60 13.48 -6.33 8.29
C LYS A 60 12.28 -6.44 7.34
N GLN A 61 11.67 -7.62 7.24
CA GLN A 61 10.50 -7.88 6.41
C GLN A 61 9.38 -8.54 7.21
N LEU A 62 8.25 -7.84 7.37
CA LEU A 62 7.08 -8.38 8.06
C LEU A 62 6.38 -9.42 7.18
N ALA A 63 6.17 -10.61 7.71
CA ALA A 63 5.50 -11.74 7.06
C ALA A 63 4.06 -11.96 7.55
N THR A 64 3.66 -11.40 8.70
CA THR A 64 2.29 -11.53 9.24
C THR A 64 1.24 -11.21 8.18
N GLU A 65 0.27 -12.10 8.01
CA GLU A 65 -0.84 -11.85 7.08
C GLU A 65 -1.74 -10.72 7.60
N LYS A 66 -2.28 -9.91 6.68
CA LYS A 66 -3.24 -8.82 6.95
C LYS A 66 -4.34 -9.18 7.95
N LYS A 67 -4.89 -10.40 7.84
CA LYS A 67 -5.99 -10.88 8.69
C LYS A 67 -5.60 -11.02 10.17
N ASN A 68 -4.31 -11.16 10.45
CA ASN A 68 -3.74 -11.35 11.78
C ASN A 68 -3.08 -10.08 12.33
N PHE A 69 -3.29 -8.91 11.73
CA PHE A 69 -2.70 -7.66 12.23
C PHE A 69 -3.25 -7.21 13.59
N GLY A 70 -4.40 -7.73 14.02
CA GLY A 70 -5.11 -7.26 15.22
C GLY A 70 -5.81 -5.91 15.03
N SER A 71 -5.66 -5.27 13.87
CA SER A 71 -6.29 -4.00 13.51
C SER A 71 -6.49 -3.87 12.00
N THR A 72 -7.30 -2.91 11.57
CA THR A 72 -7.49 -2.57 10.15
C THR A 72 -7.10 -1.11 9.91
N CYS A 73 -6.59 -0.81 8.70
CA CYS A 73 -6.26 0.54 8.28
C CYS A 73 -6.81 0.77 6.87
N LEU A 74 -8.02 1.32 6.80
CA LEU A 74 -8.70 1.63 5.54
C LEU A 74 -8.39 3.07 5.12
N ILE A 75 -7.75 3.24 3.96
CA ILE A 75 -7.46 4.56 3.41
C ILE A 75 -8.71 5.13 2.77
N LYS A 76 -9.30 6.16 3.38
CA LYS A 76 -10.44 6.90 2.83
C LYS A 76 -9.95 7.90 1.79
N SER A 77 -10.72 8.10 0.72
CA SER A 77 -10.56 9.25 -0.16
C SER A 77 -11.36 10.39 0.47
N ASP A 78 -10.73 11.53 0.71
CA ASP A 78 -11.47 12.73 1.11
C ASP A 78 -12.47 13.06 -0.01
N GLU A 79 -13.76 12.98 0.30
CA GLU A 79 -14.82 13.50 -0.55
C GLU A 79 -14.77 15.03 -0.46
N ASN A 80 -14.20 15.66 -1.47
CA ASN A 80 -14.34 17.09 -1.78
C ASN A 80 -14.67 17.23 -3.26
#